data_AF-A0A953MK84-F1
#
_entry.id   AF-A0A953MK84-F1
#
_cell.length_a   1.000
_cell.length_b   1.000
_cell.length_c   1.000
_cell.angle_alpha   90.00
_cell.angle_beta   90.00
_cell.angle_gamma   90.00
#
_symmetry.space_group_name_H-M   'P 1'
#
loop_
_entity.id
_entity.type
_entity.pdbx_description
1 polymer ?
#
loop_
_entity_poly.entity_id
_entity_poly.type
_entity_poly.pdbx_seq_one_letter_code
_entity_poly.pdbx_strand_id
1 'polypeptide(L)'
;MLSDNEIFDLLNIKENSNLEFKKAEDSFSFDKLCGYSVAIANEHGGYLILGITDKIPRKIIGTKAFPDISKTERALYDRLHLRIDITEYFLEDKRIVVANIPSRPIGKPLELNGKYLMRVGESLLPMSSEQIEKIHKEKILDYSAEICESATMDDLSEEAIEAFRNLWFKKSQNKKLLSLPVQQLLKDAELIYDDMVTYAALILLGKKYSIGRFISNNEIIFEYRNKEEQITHSQRIDFRDAFFNIYDKVWDTINLRNEVEHIQEGLFIRDIPNFNEEVVRESILNAICHRDYTLTGSTFIKQFPHRLIIESPGGFLPGINPGNIIYQHSPRNRRIAEAFQKCGLVERSGQGADKIFEKSISEGKAKPNYSGSDSYKVKLVLNGQVKDKQFIRFLEKISEDKNKFLSIDELLILDDIREGIPISDSSKDLLENLKSIGVIEVHGRGKGSKYILSQKYYEYINKKGIYTRKRGLDNIEKRELILKHLRQNKKASRDEVNQIFPNLTRDQVYNLLRRLKKENLIEFISERGNFGYWILKD
;
A
#
# COMPACT_ATOMS: atom_id res chain seq x y z
N MET A 1 5.22 11.53 5.52
CA MET A 1 5.65 12.92 5.26
C MET A 1 5.26 13.73 6.47
N LEU A 2 6.19 14.51 7.02
CA LEU A 2 5.88 15.49 8.06
C LEU A 2 5.09 16.65 7.44
N SER A 3 4.24 17.30 8.22
CA SER A 3 3.61 18.58 7.91
C SER A 3 4.52 19.74 8.31
N ASP A 4 4.28 20.93 7.76
CA ASP A 4 5.06 22.13 8.09
C ASP A 4 5.04 22.41 9.60
N ASN A 5 3.88 22.25 10.24
CA ASN A 5 3.71 22.43 11.70
C ASN A 5 4.55 21.43 12.50
N GLU A 6 4.62 20.17 12.08
CA GLU A 6 5.46 19.17 12.76
C GLU A 6 6.95 19.51 12.64
N ILE A 7 7.42 20.08 11.52
CA ILE A 7 8.81 20.53 11.39
C ILE A 7 9.09 21.70 12.35
N PHE A 8 8.15 22.64 12.51
CA PHE A 8 8.27 23.72 13.51
C PHE A 8 8.32 23.18 14.93
N ASP A 9 7.53 22.15 15.26
CA ASP A 9 7.59 21.51 16.58
C ASP A 9 8.95 20.86 16.84
N LEU A 10 9.54 20.20 15.83
CA LEU A 10 10.87 19.59 15.91
C LEU A 10 11.99 20.62 16.18
N LEU A 11 11.83 21.89 15.77
CA LEU A 11 12.83 22.95 16.01
C LEU A 11 13.09 23.21 17.50
N ASN A 12 12.13 22.89 18.37
CA ASN A 12 12.24 23.08 19.82
C ASN A 12 12.75 21.85 20.57
N ILE A 13 12.85 20.70 19.90
CA ILE A 13 13.30 19.43 20.50
C ILE A 13 14.82 19.35 20.48
N LYS A 14 15.46 19.05 21.61
CA LYS A 14 16.92 18.85 21.67
C LYS A 14 17.34 17.69 20.76
N GLU A 15 18.46 17.83 20.05
CA GLU A 15 19.00 16.73 19.23
C GLU A 15 19.21 15.48 20.08
N ASN A 16 18.93 14.33 19.48
CA ASN A 16 19.07 13.04 20.12
C ASN A 16 19.58 12.00 19.10
N SER A 17 19.59 10.73 19.48
CA SER A 17 20.00 9.61 18.62
C SER A 17 19.18 9.47 17.34
N ASN A 18 17.97 10.04 17.29
CA ASN A 18 16.97 9.85 16.24
C ASN A 18 16.63 11.16 15.49
N LEU A 19 17.21 12.29 15.86
CA LEU A 19 16.94 13.59 15.26
C LEU A 19 18.22 14.41 15.16
N GLU A 20 18.59 14.79 13.94
CA GLU A 20 19.77 15.58 13.63
C GLU A 20 19.46 16.78 12.75
N PHE A 21 20.02 17.94 13.08
CA PHE A 21 19.99 19.13 12.22
C PHE A 21 21.38 19.44 11.67
N LYS A 22 21.41 19.83 10.39
CA LYS A 22 22.62 20.34 9.75
C LYS A 22 22.33 21.59 8.96
N LYS A 23 23.20 22.59 9.15
CA LYS A 23 23.16 23.85 8.43
C LYS A 23 23.17 23.62 6.92
N ALA A 24 24.18 22.91 6.41
CA ALA A 24 24.27 22.44 5.03
C ALA A 24 23.83 23.47 3.96
N GLU A 25 24.18 24.75 4.13
CA GLU A 25 23.67 25.87 3.32
C GLU A 25 23.99 25.71 1.83
N ASP A 26 25.27 25.49 1.52
CA ASP A 26 25.74 25.37 0.14
C ASP A 26 25.82 23.91 -0.35
N SER A 27 26.28 23.00 0.51
CA SER A 27 26.42 21.58 0.17
C SER A 27 26.47 20.69 1.40
N PHE A 28 26.23 19.40 1.18
CA PHE A 28 26.43 18.36 2.17
C PHE A 28 27.07 17.15 1.48
N SER A 29 28.09 16.57 2.09
CA SER A 29 28.79 15.42 1.52
C SER A 29 27.88 14.19 1.51
N PHE A 30 27.85 13.47 0.38
CA PHE A 30 27.11 12.23 0.27
C PHE A 30 27.64 11.14 1.23
N ASP A 31 28.95 11.09 1.49
CA ASP A 31 29.51 10.16 2.48
C ASP A 31 29.04 10.50 3.89
N LYS A 32 28.90 11.79 4.23
CA LYS A 32 28.33 12.21 5.51
C LYS A 32 26.86 11.82 5.60
N LEU A 33 26.09 11.99 4.52
CA LEU A 33 24.70 11.54 4.45
C LEU A 33 24.62 10.04 4.74
N CYS A 34 25.42 9.22 4.06
CA CYS A 34 25.49 7.78 4.31
C CYS A 34 25.84 7.44 5.76
N GLY A 35 26.84 8.13 6.34
CA GLY A 35 27.27 7.91 7.72
C GLY A 35 26.16 8.21 8.74
N TYR A 36 25.48 9.34 8.59
CA TYR A 36 24.34 9.70 9.44
C TYR A 36 23.16 8.75 9.25
N SER A 37 22.86 8.36 8.01
CA SER A 37 21.81 7.40 7.70
C SER A 37 22.04 6.05 8.37
N VAL A 38 23.26 5.50 8.30
CA VAL A 38 23.59 4.23 8.96
C VAL A 38 23.50 4.35 10.46
N ALA A 39 24.05 5.41 11.05
CA ALA A 39 24.04 5.58 12.50
C ALA A 39 22.61 5.79 13.06
N ILE A 40 21.79 6.61 12.41
CA ILE A 40 20.40 6.83 12.83
C ILE A 40 19.56 5.56 12.64
N ALA A 41 19.72 4.85 11.52
CA ALA A 41 19.03 3.57 11.31
C ALA A 41 19.43 2.53 12.37
N ASN A 42 20.71 2.49 12.74
CA ASN A 42 21.24 1.66 13.81
C ASN A 42 20.76 2.07 15.21
N GLU A 43 20.16 3.24 15.35
CA GLU A 43 19.54 3.75 16.58
C GLU A 43 18.01 3.73 16.51
N HIS A 44 17.41 2.84 15.72
CA HIS A 44 15.95 2.68 15.53
C HIS A 44 15.28 3.68 14.57
N GLY A 45 16.05 4.33 13.70
CA GLY A 45 15.53 5.22 12.67
C GLY A 45 15.25 6.64 13.18
N GLY A 46 14.84 7.55 12.30
CA GLY A 46 14.65 8.95 12.66
C GLY A 46 14.82 9.92 11.50
N TYR A 47 15.14 11.17 11.81
CA TYR A 47 15.19 12.26 10.85
C TYR A 47 16.56 12.93 10.81
N LEU A 48 17.06 13.15 9.60
CA LEU A 48 18.16 14.08 9.32
C LEU A 48 17.61 15.26 8.52
N ILE A 49 17.72 16.46 9.09
CA ILE A 49 17.13 17.68 8.54
C ILE A 49 18.25 18.64 8.12
N LEU A 50 18.26 19.00 6.84
CA LEU A 50 19.25 19.89 6.23
C LEU A 50 18.65 21.27 5.95
N GLY A 51 19.41 22.33 6.20
CA GLY A 51 18.97 23.72 6.01
C GLY A 51 18.58 24.45 7.30
N ILE A 52 18.94 23.89 8.45
CA ILE A 52 18.62 24.42 9.79
C ILE A 52 19.88 24.36 10.66
N THR A 53 20.10 25.38 11.50
CA THR A 53 21.24 25.36 12.42
C THR A 53 21.09 24.29 13.51
N ASP A 54 22.21 23.74 13.96
CA ASP A 54 22.31 22.72 15.01
C ASP A 54 21.92 23.25 16.40
N LYS A 55 22.42 24.45 16.75
CA LYS A 55 22.23 25.06 18.06
C LYS A 55 20.88 25.76 18.23
N ILE A 56 20.30 25.59 19.42
CA ILE A 56 19.11 26.31 19.88
C ILE A 56 19.50 27.74 20.30
N PRO A 57 18.73 28.78 19.92
CA PRO A 57 17.55 28.74 19.07
C PRO A 57 17.91 28.47 17.60
N ARG A 58 17.24 27.48 17.01
CA ARG A 58 17.53 27.04 15.64
C ARG A 58 17.00 28.05 14.64
N LYS A 59 17.79 28.33 13.60
CA LYS A 59 17.42 29.24 12.51
C LYS A 59 17.30 28.47 11.21
N ILE A 60 16.20 28.71 10.50
CA ILE A 60 16.00 28.22 9.15
C ILE A 60 16.87 29.07 8.21
N ILE A 61 17.78 28.42 7.51
CA ILE A 61 18.73 29.08 6.58
C ILE A 61 18.55 28.59 5.15
N GLY A 62 17.99 27.40 4.97
CA GLY A 62 17.83 26.76 3.67
C GLY A 62 19.06 25.96 3.23
N THR A 63 18.87 25.05 2.28
CA THR A 63 19.94 24.21 1.72
C THR A 63 19.85 24.06 0.21
N LYS A 64 21.02 24.14 -0.44
CA LYS A 64 21.22 23.79 -1.85
C LYS A 64 21.71 22.34 -2.03
N ALA A 65 21.89 21.59 -0.94
CA ALA A 65 22.35 20.21 -1.00
C ALA A 65 21.30 19.30 -1.68
N PHE A 66 21.78 18.29 -2.41
CA PHE A 66 20.94 17.27 -3.05
C PHE A 66 19.80 17.87 -3.90
N PRO A 67 20.12 18.61 -4.99
CA PRO A 67 19.10 19.23 -5.83
C PRO A 67 18.25 18.19 -6.58
N ASP A 68 18.80 17.00 -6.84
CA ASP A 68 18.10 15.85 -7.41
C ASP A 68 17.86 14.80 -6.32
N ILE A 69 16.65 14.82 -5.76
CA ILE A 69 16.25 13.96 -4.65
C ILE A 69 16.21 12.50 -5.10
N SER A 70 15.55 12.21 -6.23
CA SER A 70 15.40 10.85 -6.73
C SER A 70 16.74 10.18 -7.04
N LYS A 71 17.70 10.93 -7.59
CA LYS A 71 19.07 10.42 -7.80
C LYS A 71 19.78 10.15 -6.47
N THR A 72 19.55 10.98 -5.46
CA THR A 72 20.14 10.82 -4.13
C THR A 72 19.57 9.59 -3.41
N GLU A 73 18.24 9.42 -3.44
CA GLU A 73 17.56 8.23 -2.89
C GLU A 73 18.07 6.95 -3.56
N ARG A 74 18.21 6.96 -4.89
CA ARG A 74 18.75 5.81 -5.62
C ARG A 74 20.18 5.48 -5.20
N ALA A 75 21.05 6.49 -5.11
CA ALA A 75 22.43 6.29 -4.70
C ALA A 75 22.54 5.79 -3.25
N LEU A 76 21.66 6.25 -2.35
CA LEU A 76 21.59 5.73 -0.98
C LEU A 76 21.17 4.26 -0.97
N TYR A 77 20.15 3.89 -1.74
CA TYR A 77 19.70 2.51 -1.84
C TYR A 77 20.78 1.60 -2.42
N ASP A 78 21.47 2.03 -3.48
CA ASP A 78 22.53 1.24 -4.10
C ASP A 78 23.72 1.02 -3.15
N ARG A 79 23.99 1.96 -2.23
CA ARG A 79 25.12 1.89 -1.29
C ARG A 79 24.79 1.24 0.06
N LEU A 80 23.61 1.50 0.60
CA LEU A 80 23.21 1.07 1.94
C LEU A 80 22.23 -0.10 1.91
N HIS A 81 21.66 -0.41 0.75
CA HIS A 81 20.54 -1.35 0.60
C HIS A 81 19.36 -1.05 1.53
N LEU A 82 19.21 0.22 1.91
CA LEU A 82 18.18 0.74 2.77
C LEU A 82 17.41 1.83 2.01
N ARG A 83 16.08 1.70 1.97
CA ARG A 83 15.21 2.72 1.37
C ARG A 83 15.05 3.88 2.34
N ILE A 84 15.63 5.02 2.02
CA ILE A 84 15.53 6.27 2.79
C ILE A 84 14.68 7.22 1.96
N ASP A 85 13.55 7.66 2.52
CA ASP A 85 12.66 8.59 1.83
C ASP A 85 13.13 10.01 2.11
N ILE A 86 13.42 10.77 1.06
CA ILE A 86 13.86 12.17 1.16
C ILE A 86 12.75 13.06 0.65
N THR A 87 12.34 14.03 1.46
CA THR A 87 11.29 15.00 1.12
C THR A 87 11.84 16.42 1.22
N GLU A 88 11.50 17.26 0.24
CA GLU A 88 11.79 18.69 0.32
C GLU A 88 10.60 19.48 0.85
N TYR A 89 10.92 20.48 1.66
CA TYR A 89 9.98 21.40 2.28
C TYR A 89 10.43 22.83 1.99
N PHE A 90 9.48 23.76 1.94
CA PHE A 90 9.75 25.19 1.79
C PHE A 90 9.16 25.93 2.99
N LEU A 91 10.00 26.21 3.99
CA LEU A 91 9.61 26.98 5.18
C LEU A 91 10.22 28.37 5.10
N GLU A 92 9.43 29.42 5.33
CA GLU A 92 9.89 30.82 5.24
C GLU A 92 10.66 31.11 3.93
N ASP A 93 10.15 30.61 2.81
CA ASP A 93 10.75 30.70 1.46
C ASP A 93 12.16 30.06 1.33
N LYS A 94 12.56 29.22 2.30
CA LYS A 94 13.84 28.51 2.32
C LYS A 94 13.63 27.01 2.15
N ARG A 95 14.39 26.42 1.24
CA ARG A 95 14.36 24.98 0.96
C ARG A 95 15.01 24.18 2.09
N ILE A 96 14.29 23.22 2.63
CA ILE A 96 14.74 22.26 3.64
C ILE A 96 14.65 20.86 3.05
N VAL A 97 15.64 20.02 3.32
CA VAL A 97 15.64 18.62 2.91
C VAL A 97 15.57 17.76 4.14
N VAL A 98 14.55 16.91 4.22
CA VAL A 98 14.35 15.97 5.33
C VAL A 98 14.55 14.56 4.81
N ALA A 99 15.56 13.87 5.33
CA ALA A 99 15.74 12.44 5.12
C ALA A 99 15.06 11.68 6.26
N ASN A 100 14.01 10.94 5.94
CA ASN A 100 13.34 10.00 6.83
C ASN A 100 14.05 8.65 6.74
N ILE A 101 14.80 8.33 7.79
CA ILE A 101 15.68 7.16 7.85
C ILE A 101 14.95 6.07 8.65
N PRO A 102 14.61 4.91 8.04
CA PRO A 102 13.98 3.82 8.77
C PRO A 102 14.98 3.15 9.73
N SER A 103 14.46 2.39 10.69
CA SER A 103 15.30 1.51 11.52
C SER A 103 16.03 0.47 10.68
N ARG A 104 17.20 0.04 11.15
CA ARG A 104 17.86 -1.19 10.69
C ARG A 104 16.90 -2.39 10.84
N PRO A 105 17.06 -3.44 10.02
CA PRO A 105 16.42 -4.72 10.27
C PRO A 105 16.82 -5.30 11.64
N ILE A 106 15.88 -5.92 12.34
CA ILE A 106 16.12 -6.56 13.64
C ILE A 106 17.19 -7.64 13.49
N GLY A 107 18.13 -7.72 14.42
CA GLY A 107 19.19 -8.73 14.39
C GLY A 107 20.37 -8.39 13.46
N LYS A 108 20.27 -7.32 12.66
CA LYS A 108 21.25 -6.97 11.63
C LYS A 108 21.69 -5.51 11.74
N PRO A 109 22.86 -5.22 12.35
CA PRO A 109 23.42 -3.88 12.34
C PRO A 109 23.82 -3.50 10.90
N LEU A 110 23.58 -2.24 10.54
CA LEU A 110 23.98 -1.70 9.24
C LEU A 110 25.45 -1.27 9.28
N GLU A 111 26.16 -1.61 8.23
CA GLU A 111 27.58 -1.36 8.06
C GLU A 111 27.82 -0.31 6.99
N LEU A 112 28.81 0.57 7.20
CA LEU A 112 29.33 1.46 6.18
C LEU A 112 30.86 1.31 6.10
N ASN A 113 31.38 0.86 4.97
CA ASN A 113 32.81 0.74 4.70
C ASN A 113 33.58 -0.02 5.82
N GLY A 114 33.10 -1.18 6.28
CA GLY A 114 33.77 -1.95 7.34
C GLY A 114 33.43 -1.51 8.78
N LYS A 115 32.53 -0.54 8.97
CA LYS A 115 32.22 0.04 10.29
C LYS A 115 30.73 0.06 10.57
N TYR A 116 30.32 -0.51 11.70
CA TYR A 116 29.00 -0.33 12.27
C TYR A 116 28.97 0.99 13.03
N LEU A 117 28.27 1.99 12.51
CA LEU A 117 28.21 3.32 13.13
C LEU A 117 27.00 3.43 14.05
N MET A 118 27.17 4.11 15.18
CA MET A 118 26.12 4.49 16.12
C MET A 118 26.26 5.96 16.50
N ARG A 119 25.21 6.51 17.10
CA ARG A 119 25.25 7.87 17.66
C ARG A 119 25.53 7.83 19.14
N VAL A 120 26.52 8.63 19.55
CA VAL A 120 26.74 8.94 20.96
C VAL A 120 26.72 10.46 21.10
N GLY A 121 25.61 10.97 21.63
CA GLY A 121 25.32 12.41 21.62
C GLY A 121 25.22 12.96 20.19
N GLU A 122 26.05 13.96 19.88
CA GLU A 122 26.11 14.63 18.57
C GLU A 122 27.14 14.00 17.60
N SER A 123 27.85 12.96 18.04
CA SER A 123 28.95 12.35 17.28
C SER A 123 28.59 10.98 16.71
N LEU A 124 29.15 10.69 15.52
CA LEU A 124 29.13 9.37 14.88
C LEU A 124 30.33 8.57 15.35
N LEU A 125 30.11 7.47 16.06
CA LEU A 125 31.16 6.59 16.57
C LEU A 125 30.95 5.15 16.09
N PRO A 126 32.02 4.34 15.94
CA PRO A 126 31.87 2.91 15.72
C PRO A 126 31.25 2.25 16.95
N MET A 127 30.38 1.26 16.74
CA MET A 127 29.81 0.43 17.78
C MET A 127 30.88 -0.42 18.49
N SER A 128 30.68 -0.69 19.78
CA SER A 128 31.43 -1.71 20.49
C SER A 128 30.99 -3.12 20.07
N SER A 129 31.85 -4.11 20.26
CA SER A 129 31.51 -5.52 20.02
C SER A 129 30.29 -5.97 20.83
N GLU A 130 30.14 -5.48 22.06
CA GLU A 130 28.98 -5.77 22.92
C GLU A 130 27.69 -5.21 22.34
N GLN A 131 27.71 -3.99 21.81
CA GLN A 131 26.53 -3.39 21.18
C GLN A 131 26.14 -4.14 19.89
N ILE A 132 27.12 -4.55 19.09
CA ILE A 132 26.91 -5.38 17.90
C ILE A 132 26.31 -6.74 18.29
N GLU A 133 26.83 -7.38 19.34
CA GLU A 133 26.31 -8.65 19.84
C GLU A 133 24.89 -8.50 20.40
N LYS A 134 24.59 -7.40 21.09
CA LYS A 134 23.24 -7.08 21.56
C LYS A 134 22.27 -6.99 20.39
N ILE A 135 22.66 -6.30 19.31
CA ILE A 135 21.84 -6.21 18.09
C ILE A 135 21.66 -7.59 17.47
N HIS A 136 22.73 -8.39 17.32
CA HIS A 136 22.62 -9.74 16.77
C HIS A 136 21.74 -10.69 17.59
N LYS A 137 21.64 -10.47 18.90
CA LYS A 137 20.76 -11.21 19.81
C LYS A 137 19.31 -10.72 19.77
N GLU A 138 19.01 -9.59 19.14
CA GLU A 138 17.63 -9.17 18.93
C GLU A 138 16.90 -10.24 18.11
N LYS A 139 15.86 -10.81 18.71
CA LYS A 139 14.94 -11.72 18.04
C LYS A 139 13.59 -11.03 17.97
N ILE A 140 12.91 -11.18 16.83
CA ILE A 140 11.45 -11.04 16.83
C ILE A 140 10.95 -12.26 17.60
N LEU A 141 10.71 -12.09 18.89
CA LEU A 141 10.02 -13.12 19.67
C LEU A 141 8.58 -13.19 19.19
N ASP A 142 8.15 -14.38 18.84
CA ASP A 142 6.74 -14.65 18.57
C ASP A 142 6.02 -14.67 19.91
N TYR A 143 5.41 -13.53 20.28
CA TYR A 143 4.62 -13.40 21.51
C TYR A 143 3.58 -14.50 21.63
N SER A 144 2.98 -14.92 20.52
CA SER A 144 1.96 -15.96 20.54
C SER A 144 2.52 -17.35 20.90
N ALA A 145 3.82 -17.58 20.72
CA ALA A 145 4.49 -18.80 21.13
C ALA A 145 4.92 -18.82 22.60
N GLU A 146 4.94 -17.67 23.27
CA GLU A 146 5.35 -17.57 24.67
C GLU A 146 4.34 -18.30 25.58
N ILE A 147 4.86 -18.87 26.67
CA ILE A 147 4.08 -19.57 27.67
C ILE A 147 3.52 -18.55 28.66
N CYS A 148 2.22 -18.62 28.93
CA CYS A 148 1.61 -17.91 30.04
C CYS A 148 1.69 -18.79 31.28
N GLU A 149 2.72 -18.59 32.12
CA GLU A 149 3.00 -19.45 33.29
C GLU A 149 1.83 -19.53 34.29
N SER A 150 0.98 -18.50 34.34
CA SER A 150 -0.17 -18.42 35.25
C SER A 150 -1.44 -19.05 34.69
N ALA A 151 -1.46 -19.43 33.41
CA ALA A 151 -2.62 -20.01 32.74
C ALA A 151 -2.54 -21.53 32.72
N THR A 152 -3.70 -22.16 32.85
CA THR A 152 -3.87 -23.62 32.88
C THR A 152 -4.86 -24.07 31.82
N MET A 153 -4.99 -25.38 31.60
CA MET A 153 -5.99 -25.92 30.68
C MET A 153 -7.43 -25.51 31.05
N ASP A 154 -7.72 -25.29 32.33
CA ASP A 154 -9.03 -24.83 32.81
C ASP A 154 -9.37 -23.40 32.38
N ASP A 155 -8.39 -22.63 31.92
CA ASP A 155 -8.58 -21.29 31.36
C ASP A 155 -9.05 -21.31 29.89
N LEU A 156 -9.10 -22.49 29.26
CA LEU A 156 -9.53 -22.67 27.87
C LEU A 156 -11.02 -23.08 27.80
N SER A 157 -11.76 -22.52 26.84
CA SER A 157 -13.16 -22.80 26.55
C SER A 157 -13.29 -24.12 25.78
N GLU A 158 -14.11 -25.02 26.31
CA GLU A 158 -14.44 -26.30 25.67
C GLU A 158 -15.15 -26.07 24.34
N GLU A 159 -16.05 -25.08 24.28
CA GLU A 159 -16.76 -24.71 23.05
C GLU A 159 -15.79 -24.26 21.95
N ALA A 160 -14.80 -23.45 22.31
CA ALA A 160 -13.78 -22.97 21.37
C ALA A 160 -12.86 -24.09 20.89
N ILE A 161 -12.48 -25.00 21.80
CA ILE A 161 -11.67 -26.19 21.48
C ILE A 161 -12.41 -27.08 20.48
N GLU A 162 -13.71 -27.32 20.68
CA GLU A 162 -14.49 -28.14 19.76
C GLU A 162 -14.75 -27.41 18.43
N ALA A 163 -14.94 -26.10 18.44
CA ALA A 163 -14.97 -25.31 17.19
C ALA A 163 -13.66 -25.43 16.41
N PHE A 164 -12.51 -25.31 17.08
CA PHE A 164 -11.17 -25.52 16.51
C PHE A 164 -11.01 -26.93 15.93
N ARG A 165 -11.37 -27.96 16.70
CA ARG A 165 -11.32 -29.38 16.29
C ARG A 165 -12.15 -29.61 15.01
N ASN A 166 -13.37 -29.08 14.97
CA ASN A 166 -14.28 -29.24 13.85
C ASN A 166 -13.75 -28.58 12.57
N LEU A 167 -13.17 -27.38 12.67
CA LEU A 167 -12.54 -26.71 11.53
C LEU A 167 -11.31 -27.48 11.05
N TRP A 168 -10.46 -27.97 11.95
CA TRP A 168 -9.30 -28.77 11.58
C TRP A 168 -9.71 -30.11 10.95
N PHE A 169 -10.75 -30.76 11.46
CA PHE A 169 -11.34 -31.94 10.82
C PHE A 169 -11.86 -31.61 9.43
N LYS A 170 -12.61 -30.52 9.25
CA LYS A 170 -13.15 -30.10 7.94
C LYS A 170 -12.04 -29.88 6.91
N LYS A 171 -10.90 -29.30 7.32
CA LYS A 171 -9.77 -29.07 6.42
C LYS A 171 -8.99 -30.35 6.09
N SER A 172 -8.71 -31.18 7.09
CA SER A 172 -7.82 -32.34 6.95
C SER A 172 -8.54 -33.63 6.53
N GLN A 173 -9.86 -33.70 6.73
CA GLN A 173 -10.69 -34.91 6.61
C GLN A 173 -10.19 -36.09 7.46
N ASN A 174 -9.34 -35.85 8.46
CA ASN A 174 -8.77 -36.88 9.31
C ASN A 174 -9.71 -37.21 10.48
N LYS A 175 -10.47 -38.30 10.34
CA LYS A 175 -11.44 -38.77 11.37
C LYS A 175 -10.83 -38.98 12.76
N LYS A 176 -9.52 -39.23 12.88
CA LYS A 176 -8.85 -39.39 14.19
C LYS A 176 -8.98 -38.13 15.06
N LEU A 177 -9.09 -36.94 14.44
CA LEU A 177 -9.26 -35.68 15.16
C LEU A 177 -10.53 -35.66 16.02
N LEU A 178 -11.59 -36.39 15.66
CA LEU A 178 -12.85 -36.38 16.40
C LEU A 178 -12.76 -37.17 17.72
N SER A 179 -11.86 -38.15 17.82
CA SER A 179 -11.67 -38.97 19.02
C SER A 179 -10.37 -38.67 19.77
N LEU A 180 -9.56 -37.73 19.29
CA LEU A 180 -8.28 -37.33 19.89
C LEU A 180 -8.52 -36.65 21.26
N PRO A 181 -7.82 -37.04 22.33
CA PRO A 181 -7.88 -36.31 23.60
C PRO A 181 -7.51 -34.84 23.42
N VAL A 182 -8.19 -33.93 24.13
CA VAL A 182 -8.00 -32.47 24.02
C VAL A 182 -6.54 -32.07 24.20
N GLN A 183 -5.87 -32.62 25.22
CA GLN A 183 -4.47 -32.35 25.48
C GLN A 183 -3.57 -32.71 24.29
N GLN A 184 -3.80 -33.87 23.66
CA GLN A 184 -3.04 -34.27 22.47
C GLN A 184 -3.38 -33.38 21.26
N LEU A 185 -4.65 -33.03 21.07
CA LEU A 185 -5.09 -32.11 20.01
C LEU A 185 -4.35 -30.76 20.11
N LEU A 186 -4.25 -30.20 21.32
CA LEU A 186 -3.58 -28.92 21.54
C LEU A 186 -2.05 -29.02 21.44
N LYS A 187 -1.45 -30.14 21.85
CA LYS A 187 -0.02 -30.42 21.63
C LYS A 187 0.31 -30.53 20.14
N ASP A 188 -0.51 -31.27 19.37
CA ASP A 188 -0.36 -31.40 17.92
C ASP A 188 -0.57 -30.07 17.18
N ALA A 189 -1.31 -29.14 17.80
CA ALA A 189 -1.49 -27.77 17.34
C ALA A 189 -0.38 -26.80 17.80
N GLU A 190 0.56 -27.25 18.64
CA GLU A 190 1.61 -26.44 19.27
C GLU A 190 1.05 -25.27 20.11
N LEU A 191 -0.17 -25.44 20.64
CA LEU A 191 -0.86 -24.48 21.49
C LEU A 191 -0.54 -24.69 22.98
N ILE A 192 -0.05 -25.87 23.35
CA ILE A 192 0.45 -26.17 24.70
C ILE A 192 1.78 -26.94 24.63
N TYR A 193 2.64 -26.77 25.64
CA TYR A 193 3.87 -27.54 25.85
C TYR A 193 3.91 -28.06 27.28
N ASP A 194 4.01 -29.38 27.47
CA ASP A 194 4.03 -29.99 28.81
C ASP A 194 2.95 -29.44 29.76
N ASP A 195 1.74 -29.25 29.22
CA ASP A 195 0.54 -28.73 29.88
C ASP A 195 0.56 -27.24 30.25
N MET A 196 1.63 -26.55 29.86
CA MET A 196 1.71 -25.10 29.90
C MET A 196 1.03 -24.48 28.68
N VAL A 197 0.21 -23.47 28.92
CA VAL A 197 -0.63 -22.82 27.90
C VAL A 197 0.14 -21.68 27.25
N THR A 198 0.14 -21.63 25.91
CA THR A 198 0.72 -20.51 25.16
C THR A 198 -0.24 -19.32 25.09
N TYR A 199 0.28 -18.12 24.82
CA TYR A 199 -0.58 -16.97 24.54
C TYR A 199 -1.45 -17.18 23.29
N ALA A 200 -0.98 -17.92 22.27
CA ALA A 200 -1.82 -18.32 21.14
C ALA A 200 -3.05 -19.13 21.59
N ALA A 201 -2.87 -20.09 22.51
CA ALA A 201 -3.99 -20.86 23.04
C ALA A 201 -4.99 -19.99 23.79
N LEU A 202 -4.53 -19.04 24.61
CA LEU A 202 -5.41 -18.09 25.30
C LEU A 202 -6.17 -17.18 24.33
N ILE A 203 -5.51 -16.67 23.29
CA ILE A 203 -6.14 -15.79 22.28
C ILE A 203 -7.21 -16.56 21.49
N LEU A 204 -6.88 -17.78 21.08
CA LEU A 204 -7.71 -18.58 20.19
C LEU A 204 -8.84 -19.31 20.91
N LEU A 205 -8.57 -19.80 22.12
CA LEU A 205 -9.40 -20.75 22.85
C LEU A 205 -9.71 -20.31 24.29
N GLY A 206 -9.20 -19.19 24.78
CA GLY A 206 -9.34 -18.78 26.17
C GLY A 206 -10.77 -18.41 26.56
N LYS A 207 -11.16 -18.70 27.81
CA LYS A 207 -12.42 -18.22 28.39
C LYS A 207 -12.39 -16.70 28.52
N LYS A 208 -13.54 -16.05 28.36
CA LYS A 208 -13.71 -14.59 28.55
C LYS A 208 -13.04 -14.04 29.82
N TYR A 209 -13.20 -14.71 30.97
CA TYR A 209 -12.58 -14.29 32.23
C TYR A 209 -11.05 -14.37 32.17
N SER A 210 -10.51 -15.49 31.69
CA SER A 210 -9.08 -15.74 31.57
C SER A 210 -8.42 -14.79 30.56
N ILE A 211 -9.07 -14.51 29.43
CA ILE A 211 -8.65 -13.46 28.49
C ILE A 211 -8.56 -12.12 29.22
N GLY A 212 -9.60 -11.72 29.96
CA GLY A 212 -9.59 -10.46 30.72
C GLY A 212 -8.48 -10.38 31.77
N ARG A 213 -8.11 -11.51 32.37
CA ARG A 213 -7.05 -11.61 33.39
C ARG A 213 -5.64 -11.57 32.81
N PHE A 214 -5.38 -12.33 31.74
CA PHE A 214 -4.03 -12.55 31.21
C PHE A 214 -3.69 -11.69 29.99
N ILE A 215 -4.69 -11.29 29.21
CA ILE A 215 -4.54 -10.55 27.95
C ILE A 215 -5.70 -9.54 27.83
N SER A 216 -5.75 -8.57 28.74
CA SER A 216 -6.90 -7.67 28.92
C SER A 216 -7.26 -6.81 27.70
N ASN A 217 -6.32 -6.68 26.77
CA ASN A 217 -6.40 -5.99 25.49
C ASN A 217 -6.80 -6.90 24.30
N ASN A 218 -6.96 -8.21 24.51
CA ASN A 218 -7.38 -9.15 23.47
C ASN A 218 -8.90 -9.09 23.28
N GLU A 219 -9.34 -8.16 22.44
CA GLU A 219 -10.73 -8.01 22.03
C GLU A 219 -10.85 -7.38 20.64
N ILE A 220 -11.99 -7.63 20.01
CA ILE A 220 -12.41 -6.96 18.79
C ILE A 220 -13.56 -6.04 19.15
N ILE A 221 -13.37 -4.73 18.98
CA ILE A 221 -14.41 -3.72 19.18
C ILE A 221 -15.04 -3.43 17.82
N PHE A 222 -16.32 -3.78 17.68
CA PHE A 222 -17.12 -3.43 16.51
C PHE A 222 -17.88 -2.13 16.78
N GLU A 223 -17.79 -1.17 15.85
CA GLU A 223 -18.52 0.08 15.87
C GLU A 223 -19.26 0.31 14.55
N TYR A 224 -20.57 0.49 14.62
CA TYR A 224 -21.37 0.86 13.45
C TYR A 224 -21.72 2.35 13.48
N ARG A 225 -21.64 2.99 12.31
CA ARG A 225 -21.97 4.41 12.08
C ARG A 225 -22.97 4.52 10.93
N ASN A 226 -24.02 5.32 11.11
CA ASN A 226 -25.08 5.48 10.12
C ASN A 226 -24.67 6.36 8.93
N LYS A 227 -23.68 7.25 9.11
CA LYS A 227 -23.20 8.18 8.08
C LYS A 227 -21.68 8.15 7.98
N GLU A 228 -21.14 8.40 6.80
CA GLU A 228 -19.70 8.34 6.52
C GLU A 228 -18.87 9.37 7.30
N GLU A 229 -19.45 10.54 7.58
CA GLU A 229 -18.81 11.64 8.32
C GLU A 229 -19.04 11.54 9.84
N GLN A 230 -19.78 10.55 10.32
CA GLN A 230 -20.17 10.46 11.72
C GLN A 230 -18.97 10.10 12.60
N ILE A 231 -18.70 10.92 13.61
CA ILE A 231 -17.58 10.68 14.55
C ILE A 231 -17.98 9.62 15.59
N THR A 232 -19.14 9.80 16.23
CA THR A 232 -19.66 8.90 17.27
C THR A 232 -20.24 7.63 16.67
N HIS A 233 -20.10 6.50 17.37
CA HIS A 233 -20.76 5.25 16.95
C HIS A 233 -22.25 5.26 17.31
N SER A 234 -23.07 4.66 16.46
CA SER A 234 -24.49 4.42 16.72
C SER A 234 -24.72 3.09 17.44
N GLN A 235 -23.81 2.13 17.25
CA GLN A 235 -23.77 0.88 18.00
C GLN A 235 -22.32 0.51 18.26
N ARG A 236 -22.06 -0.03 19.44
CA ARG A 236 -20.77 -0.64 19.80
C ARG A 236 -20.99 -2.01 20.39
N ILE A 237 -20.19 -2.98 19.97
CA ILE A 237 -20.19 -4.35 20.50
C ILE A 237 -18.73 -4.72 20.80
N ASP A 238 -18.49 -5.16 22.03
CA ASP A 238 -17.15 -5.56 22.49
C ASP A 238 -17.07 -7.09 22.49
N PHE A 239 -16.37 -7.65 21.51
CA PHE A 239 -16.12 -9.10 21.40
C PHE A 239 -14.86 -9.47 22.18
N ARG A 240 -15.05 -9.86 23.44
CA ARG A 240 -13.99 -10.37 24.31
C ARG A 240 -14.31 -11.80 24.72
N ASP A 241 -13.84 -12.75 23.91
CA ASP A 241 -14.00 -14.19 24.09
C ASP A 241 -12.98 -14.89 23.18
N ALA A 242 -12.86 -16.22 23.26
CA ALA A 242 -12.03 -17.02 22.37
C ALA A 242 -12.27 -16.66 20.90
N PHE A 243 -11.21 -16.48 20.10
CA PHE A 243 -11.35 -16.10 18.69
C PHE A 243 -12.29 -17.04 17.93
N PHE A 244 -12.18 -18.36 18.14
CA PHE A 244 -13.05 -19.34 17.48
C PHE A 244 -14.53 -19.24 17.89
N ASN A 245 -14.85 -18.65 19.05
CA ASN A 245 -16.22 -18.40 19.48
C ASN A 245 -16.83 -17.12 18.90
N ILE A 246 -16.00 -16.17 18.46
CA ILE A 246 -16.45 -14.84 17.96
C ILE A 246 -16.27 -14.67 16.47
N TYR A 247 -15.44 -15.49 15.82
CA TYR A 247 -15.10 -15.34 14.40
C TYR A 247 -16.33 -15.21 13.49
N ASP A 248 -17.30 -16.13 13.60
CA ASP A 248 -18.54 -16.06 12.84
C ASP A 248 -19.46 -14.93 13.34
N LYS A 249 -19.53 -14.69 14.65
CA LYS A 249 -20.37 -13.63 15.24
C LYS A 249 -19.97 -12.25 14.74
N VAL A 250 -18.68 -12.00 14.55
CA VAL A 250 -18.16 -10.73 14.01
C VAL A 250 -18.64 -10.54 12.57
N TRP A 251 -18.52 -11.57 11.73
CA TRP A 251 -19.04 -11.53 10.36
C TRP A 251 -20.56 -11.32 10.34
N ASP A 252 -21.31 -12.11 11.11
CA ASP A 252 -22.76 -12.00 11.18
C ASP A 252 -23.19 -10.58 11.56
N THR A 253 -22.48 -9.97 12.52
CA THR A 253 -22.73 -8.60 12.96
C THR A 253 -22.49 -7.57 11.86
N ILE A 254 -21.43 -7.73 11.06
CA ILE A 254 -21.15 -6.88 9.89
C ILE A 254 -22.25 -7.09 8.84
N ASN A 255 -22.63 -8.35 8.62
CA ASN A 255 -23.57 -8.77 7.59
C ASN A 255 -25.01 -8.30 7.83
N LEU A 256 -25.40 -8.08 9.11
CA LEU A 256 -26.71 -7.50 9.46
C LEU A 256 -27.02 -6.17 8.75
N ARG A 257 -25.99 -5.40 8.37
CA ARG A 257 -26.12 -4.12 7.66
C ARG A 257 -25.27 -4.06 6.40
N ASN A 258 -25.04 -5.22 5.80
CA ASN A 258 -24.30 -5.36 4.56
C ASN A 258 -25.29 -5.39 3.40
N GLU A 259 -25.52 -4.23 2.79
CA GLU A 259 -26.41 -4.11 1.64
C GLU A 259 -25.86 -4.89 0.44
N VAL A 260 -26.76 -5.38 -0.40
CA VAL A 260 -26.42 -6.09 -1.63
C VAL A 260 -26.82 -5.23 -2.82
N GLU A 261 -25.86 -4.96 -3.69
CA GLU A 261 -26.10 -4.28 -4.94
C GLU A 261 -26.39 -5.30 -6.05
N HIS A 262 -27.54 -5.16 -6.69
CA HIS A 262 -27.96 -6.02 -7.79
C HIS A 262 -27.50 -5.43 -9.13
N ILE A 263 -26.62 -6.15 -9.82
CA ILE A 263 -26.12 -5.79 -11.14
C ILE A 263 -26.78 -6.69 -12.17
N GLN A 264 -27.72 -6.11 -12.94
CA GLN A 264 -28.40 -6.83 -14.02
C GLN A 264 -27.52 -6.89 -15.28
N GLU A 265 -27.41 -8.07 -15.90
CA GLU A 265 -26.80 -8.29 -17.21
C GLU A 265 -27.70 -9.19 -18.06
N GLY A 266 -28.36 -8.61 -19.07
CA GLY A 266 -29.32 -9.34 -19.88
C GLY A 266 -30.43 -9.97 -19.02
N LEU A 267 -30.44 -11.31 -18.96
CA LEU A 267 -31.38 -12.10 -18.16
C LEU A 267 -30.84 -12.49 -16.78
N PHE A 268 -29.56 -12.24 -16.50
CA PHE A 268 -28.91 -12.62 -15.23
C PHE A 268 -28.83 -11.41 -14.29
N ILE A 269 -28.99 -11.65 -12.98
CA ILE A 269 -28.78 -10.65 -11.93
C ILE A 269 -27.65 -11.17 -11.05
N ARG A 270 -26.61 -10.36 -10.89
CA ARG A 270 -25.48 -10.65 -10.01
C ARG A 270 -25.60 -9.83 -8.73
N ASP A 271 -25.51 -10.52 -7.62
CA ASP A 271 -25.59 -9.95 -6.28
C ASP A 271 -24.18 -9.67 -5.78
N ILE A 272 -23.85 -8.39 -5.57
CA ILE A 272 -22.57 -7.97 -5.02
C ILE A 272 -22.84 -7.32 -3.66
N PRO A 273 -22.52 -7.99 -2.54
CA PRO A 273 -22.62 -7.36 -1.22
C PRO A 273 -21.65 -6.19 -1.12
N ASN A 274 -21.95 -5.16 -0.35
CA ASN A 274 -21.01 -4.07 -0.09
C ASN A 274 -19.69 -4.64 0.43
N PHE A 275 -19.74 -5.54 1.41
CA PHE A 275 -18.57 -6.24 1.94
C PHE A 275 -18.66 -7.72 1.62
N ASN A 276 -17.70 -8.23 0.84
CA ASN A 276 -17.60 -9.64 0.53
C ASN A 276 -17.14 -10.43 1.78
N GLU A 277 -17.79 -11.57 2.07
CA GLU A 277 -17.49 -12.39 3.25
C GLU A 277 -16.03 -12.85 3.29
N GLU A 278 -15.50 -13.36 2.18
CA GLU A 278 -14.12 -13.85 2.09
C GLU A 278 -13.13 -12.72 2.38
N VAL A 279 -13.37 -11.54 1.80
CA VAL A 279 -12.52 -10.36 1.99
C VAL A 279 -12.52 -9.91 3.45
N VAL A 280 -13.70 -9.84 4.08
CA VAL A 280 -13.83 -9.42 5.48
C VAL A 280 -13.19 -10.43 6.41
N ARG A 281 -13.47 -11.72 6.21
CA ARG A 281 -12.89 -12.81 7.01
C ARG A 281 -11.37 -12.83 6.94
N GLU A 282 -10.81 -12.76 5.73
CA GLU A 282 -9.37 -12.69 5.52
C GLU A 282 -8.76 -11.44 6.17
N SER A 283 -9.46 -10.31 6.09
CA SER A 283 -9.02 -9.07 6.74
C SER A 283 -9.00 -9.18 8.27
N ILE A 284 -9.99 -9.86 8.87
CA ILE A 284 -10.04 -10.12 10.32
C ILE A 284 -8.92 -11.08 10.71
N LEU A 285 -8.72 -12.18 9.97
CA LEU A 285 -7.65 -13.14 10.23
C LEU A 285 -6.27 -12.45 10.18
N ASN A 286 -6.04 -11.60 9.17
CA ASN A 286 -4.83 -10.79 9.09
C ASN A 286 -4.67 -9.83 10.25
N ALA A 287 -5.77 -9.17 10.68
CA ALA A 287 -5.74 -8.28 11.84
C ALA A 287 -5.33 -9.01 13.12
N ILE A 288 -5.69 -10.28 13.30
CA ILE A 288 -5.32 -11.10 14.46
C ILE A 288 -3.91 -11.69 14.31
N CYS A 289 -3.56 -12.25 13.15
CA CYS A 289 -2.23 -12.82 12.88
C CYS A 289 -1.09 -11.80 12.98
N HIS A 290 -1.34 -10.56 12.58
CA HIS A 290 -0.30 -9.52 12.52
C HIS A 290 -0.37 -8.49 13.67
N ARG A 291 -1.32 -8.65 14.60
CA ARG A 291 -1.47 -7.78 15.78
C ARG A 291 -0.24 -7.82 16.66
N ASP A 292 0.17 -6.66 17.15
CA ASP A 292 1.12 -6.55 18.24
C ASP A 292 0.40 -6.73 19.59
N TYR A 293 0.50 -7.93 20.17
CA TYR A 293 -0.18 -8.28 21.41
C TYR A 293 0.42 -7.62 22.65
N THR A 294 1.63 -7.05 22.56
CA THR A 294 2.24 -6.33 23.68
C THR A 294 1.69 -4.91 23.83
N LEU A 295 0.98 -4.38 22.83
CA LEU A 295 0.37 -3.04 22.87
C LEU A 295 -1.04 -3.08 23.46
N THR A 296 -1.39 -2.09 24.27
CA THR A 296 -2.68 -2.05 25.01
C THR A 296 -3.91 -1.77 24.16
N GLY A 297 -3.76 -1.34 22.90
CA GLY A 297 -4.89 -1.02 22.02
C GLY A 297 -5.71 -2.25 21.61
N SER A 298 -7.01 -2.10 21.41
CA SER A 298 -7.88 -3.17 20.89
C SER A 298 -7.88 -3.20 19.36
N THR A 299 -8.31 -4.31 18.76
CA THR A 299 -8.60 -4.35 17.31
C THR A 299 -9.96 -3.70 17.07
N PHE A 300 -10.03 -2.70 16.20
CA PHE A 300 -11.28 -2.02 15.88
C PHE A 300 -11.80 -2.42 14.50
N ILE A 301 -13.09 -2.69 14.41
CA ILE A 301 -13.84 -2.83 13.17
C ILE A 301 -14.88 -1.73 13.13
N LYS A 302 -14.65 -0.70 12.30
CA LYS A 302 -15.55 0.45 12.15
C LYS A 302 -16.30 0.30 10.83
N GLN A 303 -17.58 -0.02 10.91
CA GLN A 303 -18.46 -0.16 9.76
C GLN A 303 -19.25 1.14 9.53
N PHE A 304 -19.23 1.58 8.28
CA PHE A 304 -20.07 2.61 7.69
C PHE A 304 -20.89 1.97 6.56
N PRO A 305 -21.91 2.65 6.00
CA PRO A 305 -22.73 2.08 4.94
C PRO A 305 -21.93 1.56 3.73
N HIS A 306 -20.87 2.28 3.35
CA HIS A 306 -20.11 1.99 2.14
C HIS A 306 -18.61 1.82 2.38
N ARG A 307 -18.20 1.76 3.65
CA ARG A 307 -16.80 1.64 4.04
C ARG A 307 -16.65 0.80 5.30
N LEU A 308 -15.69 -0.11 5.30
CA LEU A 308 -15.31 -0.89 6.47
C LEU A 308 -13.84 -0.61 6.78
N ILE A 309 -13.56 -0.21 8.01
CA ILE A 309 -12.21 0.06 8.47
C ILE A 309 -11.84 -0.98 9.53
N ILE A 310 -10.71 -1.63 9.34
CA ILE A 310 -10.13 -2.56 10.31
C ILE A 310 -8.80 -1.97 10.78
N GLU A 311 -8.71 -1.65 12.07
CA GLU A 311 -7.52 -1.10 12.71
C GLU A 311 -6.97 -2.16 13.68
N SER A 312 -5.74 -2.61 13.44
CA SER A 312 -5.02 -3.56 14.30
C SER A 312 -3.83 -2.87 14.97
N PRO A 313 -3.61 -3.08 16.28
CA PRO A 313 -2.43 -2.59 16.99
C PRO A 313 -1.11 -3.11 16.41
N GLY A 314 -0.11 -2.24 16.38
CA GLY A 314 1.21 -2.49 15.81
C GLY A 314 1.33 -2.01 14.37
N GLY A 315 2.50 -1.48 14.01
CA GLY A 315 2.82 -1.14 12.62
C GLY A 315 3.24 -2.34 11.77
N PHE A 316 3.54 -2.08 10.50
CA PHE A 316 4.13 -3.09 9.61
C PHE A 316 5.50 -3.56 10.14
N LEU A 317 5.83 -4.84 9.89
CA LEU A 317 7.17 -5.35 10.18
C LEU A 317 8.21 -4.62 9.32
N PRO A 318 9.46 -4.46 9.79
CA PRO A 318 10.52 -3.84 9.01
C PRO A 318 10.66 -4.46 7.62
N GLY A 319 10.61 -3.63 6.59
CA GLY A 319 10.65 -4.04 5.18
C GLY A 319 9.28 -4.21 4.52
N ILE A 320 8.18 -4.31 5.29
CA ILE A 320 6.80 -4.37 4.78
C ILE A 320 6.18 -2.96 4.76
N ASN A 321 5.47 -2.65 3.69
CA ASN A 321 4.74 -1.39 3.49
C ASN A 321 3.51 -1.63 2.59
N PRO A 322 2.58 -0.66 2.47
CA PRO A 322 1.39 -0.81 1.63
C PRO A 322 1.65 -1.20 0.16
N GLY A 323 2.83 -0.87 -0.38
CA GLY A 323 3.19 -1.18 -1.77
C GLY A 323 3.73 -2.59 -1.99
N ASN A 324 4.12 -3.32 -0.94
CA ASN A 324 4.66 -4.68 -1.05
C ASN A 324 3.92 -5.72 -0.19
N ILE A 325 2.87 -5.33 0.52
CA ILE A 325 2.06 -6.21 1.39
C ILE A 325 1.47 -7.42 0.65
N ILE A 326 1.27 -7.30 -0.66
CA ILE A 326 0.77 -8.39 -1.53
C ILE A 326 1.83 -9.47 -1.75
N TYR A 327 3.13 -9.13 -1.63
CA TYR A 327 4.24 -10.01 -2.03
C TYR A 327 5.14 -10.44 -0.87
N GLN A 328 5.09 -9.74 0.27
CA GLN A 328 5.90 -10.07 1.45
C GLN A 328 5.02 -10.59 2.58
N HIS A 329 5.23 -11.85 2.93
CA HIS A 329 4.43 -12.56 3.91
C HIS A 329 5.32 -13.00 5.08
N SER A 330 5.12 -12.38 6.22
CA SER A 330 5.66 -12.87 7.49
C SER A 330 4.64 -12.59 8.59
N PRO A 331 3.97 -13.62 9.15
CA PRO A 331 3.10 -13.42 10.29
C PRO A 331 3.92 -12.92 11.48
N ARG A 332 3.40 -11.92 12.19
CA ARG A 332 3.99 -11.48 13.47
C ARG A 332 3.79 -12.57 14.53
N ASN A 333 2.61 -13.19 14.52
CA ASN A 333 2.23 -14.27 15.42
C ASN A 333 2.16 -15.60 14.65
N ARG A 334 3.28 -16.31 14.59
CA ARG A 334 3.42 -17.52 13.77
C ARG A 334 2.57 -18.66 14.32
N ARG A 335 2.46 -18.82 15.65
CA ARG A 335 1.60 -19.87 16.24
C ARG A 335 0.12 -19.68 15.92
N ILE A 336 -0.35 -18.43 15.94
CA ILE A 336 -1.72 -18.12 15.51
C ILE A 336 -1.92 -18.48 14.03
N ALA A 337 -1.00 -18.07 13.15
CA ALA A 337 -1.09 -18.36 11.73
C ALA A 337 -1.07 -19.88 11.43
N GLU A 338 -0.22 -20.65 12.12
CA GLU A 338 -0.15 -22.10 11.98
C GLU A 338 -1.44 -22.80 12.47
N ALA A 339 -2.05 -22.32 13.55
CA ALA A 339 -3.34 -22.80 14.03
C ALA A 339 -4.47 -22.51 13.00
N PHE A 340 -4.54 -21.30 12.46
CA PHE A 340 -5.49 -20.97 11.39
C PHE A 340 -5.30 -21.82 10.14
N GLN A 341 -4.05 -22.11 9.79
CA GLN A 341 -3.73 -22.97 8.66
C GLN A 341 -4.18 -24.42 8.89
N LYS A 342 -4.04 -24.96 10.11
CA LYS A 342 -4.58 -26.29 10.48
C LYS A 342 -6.11 -26.32 10.34
N CYS A 343 -6.79 -25.25 10.73
CA CYS A 343 -8.23 -25.08 10.58
C CYS A 343 -8.70 -24.77 9.15
N GLY A 344 -7.78 -24.54 8.21
CA GLY A 344 -8.12 -24.16 6.84
C GLY A 344 -8.70 -22.75 6.71
N LEU A 345 -8.49 -21.89 7.71
CA LEU A 345 -8.90 -20.48 7.69
C LEU A 345 -7.92 -19.61 6.89
N VAL A 346 -6.64 -19.97 6.89
CA VAL A 346 -5.57 -19.27 6.15
C VAL A 346 -4.82 -20.28 5.27
N GLU A 347 -4.35 -19.83 4.11
CA GLU A 347 -3.54 -20.66 3.20
C GLU A 347 -2.03 -20.64 3.54
N ARG A 348 -1.34 -21.75 3.24
CA ARG A 348 0.11 -21.92 3.48
C ARG A 348 0.99 -20.90 2.74
N SER A 349 0.49 -20.36 1.63
CA SER A 349 1.25 -19.57 0.68
C SER A 349 1.37 -18.08 1.04
N GLY A 350 0.74 -17.63 2.14
CA GLY A 350 0.69 -16.20 2.47
C GLY A 350 -0.26 -15.39 1.58
N GLN A 351 -1.03 -16.07 0.72
CA GLN A 351 -2.03 -15.53 -0.20
C GLN A 351 -3.31 -15.04 0.51
N GLY A 352 -3.15 -14.23 1.55
CA GLY A 352 -4.28 -13.58 2.20
C GLY A 352 -4.58 -12.22 1.56
N ALA A 353 -3.54 -11.39 1.45
CA ALA A 353 -3.68 -10.04 0.93
C ALA A 353 -4.08 -10.01 -0.55
N ASP A 354 -3.51 -10.88 -1.37
CA ASP A 354 -3.87 -11.01 -2.79
C ASP A 354 -5.38 -11.25 -2.99
N LYS A 355 -6.00 -12.14 -2.22
CA LYS A 355 -7.45 -12.40 -2.28
C LYS A 355 -8.28 -11.16 -1.96
N ILE A 356 -7.89 -10.38 -0.96
CA ILE A 356 -8.57 -9.13 -0.59
C ILE A 356 -8.55 -8.17 -1.79
N PHE A 357 -7.39 -8.00 -2.44
CA PHE A 357 -7.23 -7.13 -3.61
C PHE A 357 -7.97 -7.67 -4.84
N GLU A 358 -7.75 -8.93 -5.19
CA GLU A 358 -8.36 -9.61 -6.33
C GLU A 358 -9.88 -9.50 -6.27
N LYS A 359 -10.49 -9.89 -5.15
CA LYS A 359 -11.94 -9.88 -5.00
C LYS A 359 -12.50 -8.47 -5.07
N SER A 360 -11.87 -7.52 -4.38
CA SER A 360 -12.29 -6.10 -4.40
C SER A 360 -12.27 -5.52 -5.82
N ILE A 361 -11.20 -5.78 -6.59
CA ILE A 361 -11.07 -5.27 -7.96
C ILE A 361 -12.05 -5.98 -8.91
N SER A 362 -12.20 -7.31 -8.77
CA SER A 362 -13.12 -8.12 -9.59
C SER A 362 -14.59 -7.74 -9.38
N GLU A 363 -14.95 -7.28 -8.18
CA GLU A 363 -16.27 -6.74 -7.84
C GLU A 363 -16.41 -5.25 -8.21
N GLY A 364 -15.45 -4.68 -8.95
CA GLY A 364 -15.51 -3.31 -9.44
C GLY A 364 -15.41 -2.25 -8.33
N LYS A 365 -14.97 -2.63 -7.14
CA LYS A 365 -14.76 -1.73 -5.99
C LYS A 365 -13.37 -1.11 -6.06
N ALA A 366 -13.11 -0.15 -5.18
CA ALA A 366 -11.77 0.41 -5.05
C ALA A 366 -10.82 -0.59 -4.38
N LYS A 367 -9.54 -0.56 -4.75
CA LYS A 367 -8.52 -1.37 -4.09
C LYS A 367 -8.48 -1.15 -2.57
N PRO A 368 -8.21 -2.20 -1.77
CA PRO A 368 -7.95 -2.07 -0.35
C PRO A 368 -6.89 -1.01 -0.06
N ASN A 369 -7.14 -0.15 0.93
CA ASN A 369 -6.25 0.97 1.23
C ASN A 369 -5.62 0.83 2.63
N TYR A 370 -4.28 0.80 2.66
CA TYR A 370 -3.47 0.74 3.89
C TYR A 370 -2.76 2.07 4.23
N SER A 371 -2.99 3.16 3.47
CA SER A 371 -2.24 4.42 3.57
C SER A 371 -2.38 5.15 4.92
N GLY A 372 -3.39 4.80 5.72
CA GLY A 372 -3.60 5.36 7.06
C GLY A 372 -2.89 4.59 8.18
N SER A 373 -1.99 3.66 7.83
CA SER A 373 -1.17 2.90 8.77
C SER A 373 0.06 3.71 9.21
N ASP A 374 0.52 3.48 10.43
CA ASP A 374 1.72 4.09 11.01
C ASP A 374 2.55 3.05 11.78
N SER A 375 3.53 3.48 12.58
CA SER A 375 4.37 2.59 13.37
C SER A 375 3.65 1.87 14.52
N TYR A 376 2.47 2.36 14.92
CA TYR A 376 1.71 1.89 16.09
C TYR A 376 0.40 1.22 15.71
N LYS A 377 -0.10 1.38 14.48
CA LYS A 377 -1.31 0.71 13.98
C LYS A 377 -1.25 0.42 12.49
N VAL A 378 -1.80 -0.72 12.08
CA VAL A 378 -2.15 -0.99 10.69
C VAL A 378 -3.64 -0.70 10.51
N LYS A 379 -3.95 0.12 9.51
CA LYS A 379 -5.32 0.51 9.15
C LYS A 379 -5.64 0.06 7.74
N LEU A 380 -6.54 -0.92 7.62
CA LEU A 380 -7.11 -1.34 6.35
C LEU A 380 -8.47 -0.68 6.14
N VAL A 381 -8.68 -0.12 4.95
CA VAL A 381 -9.96 0.42 4.50
C VAL A 381 -10.45 -0.37 3.30
N LEU A 382 -11.63 -0.98 3.44
CA LEU A 382 -12.36 -1.66 2.38
C LEU A 382 -13.53 -0.77 1.92
N ASN A 383 -13.69 -0.65 0.60
CA ASN A 383 -14.76 0.15 0.00
C ASN A 383 -15.87 -0.78 -0.45
N GLY A 384 -17.10 -0.50 -0.04
CA GLY A 384 -18.25 -1.33 -0.35
C GLY A 384 -18.99 -0.96 -1.64
N GLN A 385 -18.86 0.28 -2.10
CA GLN A 385 -19.51 0.74 -3.33
C GLN A 385 -18.82 0.19 -4.58
N VAL A 386 -19.63 -0.35 -5.51
CA VAL A 386 -19.18 -0.65 -6.86
C VAL A 386 -18.98 0.65 -7.62
N LYS A 387 -17.74 0.96 -7.98
CA LYS A 387 -17.40 2.19 -8.71
C LYS A 387 -17.79 2.10 -10.17
N ASP A 388 -17.57 0.93 -10.77
CA ASP A 388 -17.75 0.74 -12.21
C ASP A 388 -18.35 -0.63 -12.50
N LYS A 389 -19.68 -0.70 -12.55
CA LYS A 389 -20.43 -1.89 -12.94
C LYS A 389 -20.02 -2.42 -14.31
N GLN A 390 -19.55 -1.54 -15.18
CA GLN A 390 -19.19 -1.93 -16.54
C GLN A 390 -17.81 -2.59 -16.60
N PHE A 391 -16.91 -2.20 -15.69
CA PHE A 391 -15.61 -2.86 -15.55
C PHE A 391 -15.77 -4.33 -15.16
N ILE A 392 -16.74 -4.65 -14.29
CA ILE A 392 -17.05 -6.04 -13.89
C ILE A 392 -17.45 -6.86 -15.11
N ARG A 393 -18.43 -6.38 -15.88
CA ARG A 393 -18.93 -7.04 -17.09
C ARG A 393 -17.82 -7.25 -18.12
N PHE A 394 -16.89 -6.30 -18.20
CA PHE A 394 -15.74 -6.43 -19.07
C PHE A 394 -14.78 -7.54 -18.63
N LEU A 395 -14.49 -7.66 -17.34
CA LEU A 395 -13.66 -8.75 -16.80
C LEU A 395 -14.32 -10.13 -17.00
N GLU A 396 -15.64 -10.21 -16.83
CA GLU A 396 -16.42 -11.44 -17.06
C GLU A 396 -16.32 -11.88 -18.51
N LYS A 397 -16.60 -10.96 -19.45
CA LYS A 397 -16.49 -11.26 -20.88
C LYS A 397 -15.09 -11.72 -21.29
N ILE A 398 -14.04 -11.13 -20.72
CA ILE A 398 -12.67 -11.59 -20.98
C ILE A 398 -12.48 -13.03 -20.48
N SER A 399 -12.99 -13.33 -19.29
CA SER A 399 -12.90 -14.66 -18.69
C SER A 399 -13.63 -15.70 -19.54
N GLU A 400 -14.82 -15.36 -20.06
CA GLU A 400 -15.62 -16.23 -20.94
C GLU A 400 -15.02 -16.39 -22.35
N ASP A 401 -14.72 -15.28 -23.05
CA ASP A 401 -14.25 -15.31 -24.44
C ASP A 401 -12.86 -15.96 -24.59
N LYS A 402 -12.05 -15.95 -23.52
CA LYS A 402 -10.64 -16.37 -23.56
C LYS A 402 -10.32 -17.56 -22.66
N ASN A 403 -11.29 -18.05 -21.89
CA ASN A 403 -11.11 -19.11 -20.89
C ASN A 403 -9.86 -18.90 -20.01
N LYS A 404 -9.60 -17.64 -19.65
CA LYS A 404 -8.38 -17.21 -18.97
C LYS A 404 -8.75 -16.30 -17.81
N PHE A 405 -8.35 -16.70 -16.60
CA PHE A 405 -8.41 -15.85 -15.43
C PHE A 405 -7.21 -14.89 -15.42
N LEU A 406 -7.48 -13.64 -15.11
CA LEU A 406 -6.43 -12.64 -14.94
C LEU A 406 -5.76 -12.84 -13.59
N SER A 407 -4.44 -12.81 -13.58
CA SER A 407 -3.64 -12.77 -12.35
C SER A 407 -3.88 -11.48 -11.58
N ILE A 408 -3.51 -11.47 -10.29
CA ILE A 408 -3.61 -10.25 -9.47
C ILE A 408 -2.80 -9.08 -10.07
N ASP A 409 -1.60 -9.35 -10.58
CA ASP A 409 -0.77 -8.30 -11.18
C ASP A 409 -1.43 -7.71 -12.44
N GLU A 410 -2.11 -8.54 -13.24
CA GLU A 410 -2.91 -8.09 -14.38
C GLU A 410 -4.11 -7.24 -13.93
N LEU A 411 -4.83 -7.66 -12.88
CA LEU A 411 -5.97 -6.92 -12.33
C LEU A 411 -5.55 -5.57 -11.74
N LEU A 412 -4.43 -5.52 -11.00
CA LEU A 412 -3.87 -4.29 -10.45
C LEU A 412 -3.48 -3.31 -11.56
N ILE A 413 -2.82 -3.80 -12.61
CA ILE A 413 -2.47 -2.98 -13.77
C ILE A 413 -3.74 -2.46 -14.46
N LEU A 414 -4.75 -3.30 -14.65
CA LEU A 414 -6.00 -2.86 -15.29
C LEU A 414 -6.75 -1.82 -14.46
N ASP A 415 -6.76 -1.96 -13.13
CA ASP A 415 -7.28 -0.95 -12.21
C ASP A 415 -6.50 0.38 -12.33
N ASP A 416 -5.17 0.31 -12.34
CA ASP A 416 -4.33 1.49 -12.50
C ASP A 416 -4.54 2.18 -13.87
N ILE A 417 -4.70 1.43 -14.98
CA ILE A 417 -5.08 1.96 -16.30
C ILE A 417 -6.45 2.64 -16.25
N ARG A 418 -7.41 2.01 -15.58
CA ARG A 418 -8.78 2.51 -15.43
C ARG A 418 -8.77 3.88 -14.74
N GLU A 419 -8.08 3.98 -13.62
CA GLU A 419 -7.92 5.19 -12.81
C GLU A 419 -6.98 6.23 -13.46
N GLY A 420 -6.21 5.84 -14.48
CA GLY A 420 -5.29 6.73 -15.20
C GLY A 420 -3.96 6.95 -14.47
N ILE A 421 -3.59 6.01 -13.61
CA ILE A 421 -2.32 5.99 -12.88
C ILE A 421 -1.19 5.59 -13.86
N PRO A 422 -0.07 6.33 -13.91
CA PRO A 422 1.06 5.97 -14.77
C PRO A 422 1.66 4.61 -14.41
N ILE A 423 1.98 3.81 -15.42
CA ILE A 423 2.51 2.45 -15.22
C ILE A 423 4.02 2.45 -15.40
N SER A 424 4.71 1.76 -14.50
CA SER A 424 6.15 1.56 -14.54
C SER A 424 6.58 0.73 -15.76
N ASP A 425 7.76 1.05 -16.31
CA ASP A 425 8.41 0.27 -17.38
C ASP A 425 8.75 -1.18 -16.97
N SER A 426 8.67 -1.52 -15.67
CA SER A 426 8.92 -2.87 -15.14
C SER A 426 7.83 -3.89 -15.50
N SER A 427 6.66 -3.46 -15.97
CA SER A 427 5.49 -4.33 -16.21
C SER A 427 5.27 -4.67 -17.68
N LYS A 428 6.31 -4.60 -18.53
CA LYS A 428 6.19 -4.77 -20.00
C LYS A 428 5.58 -6.11 -20.42
N ASP A 429 5.98 -7.21 -19.80
CA ASP A 429 5.48 -8.54 -20.17
C ASP A 429 3.98 -8.69 -19.86
N LEU A 430 3.54 -8.17 -18.70
CA LEU A 430 2.12 -8.12 -18.32
C LEU A 430 1.32 -7.24 -19.29
N LEU A 431 1.86 -6.08 -19.67
CA LEU A 431 1.22 -5.17 -20.62
C LEU A 431 1.10 -5.76 -22.03
N GLU A 432 2.13 -6.46 -22.52
CA GLU A 432 2.04 -7.17 -23.81
C GLU A 432 1.05 -8.33 -23.74
N ASN A 433 0.96 -9.05 -22.62
CA ASN A 433 -0.06 -10.07 -22.43
C ASN A 433 -1.48 -9.46 -22.44
N LEU A 434 -1.76 -8.43 -21.64
CA LEU A 434 -3.05 -7.73 -21.62
C LEU A 434 -3.45 -7.15 -22.98
N LYS A 435 -2.47 -6.67 -23.75
CA LYS A 435 -2.65 -6.18 -25.12
C LYS A 435 -2.95 -7.33 -26.09
N SER A 436 -2.27 -8.47 -25.96
CA SER A 436 -2.52 -9.67 -26.78
C SER A 436 -3.94 -10.24 -26.57
N ILE A 437 -4.44 -10.14 -25.34
CA ILE A 437 -5.81 -10.53 -24.98
C ILE A 437 -6.83 -9.52 -25.56
N GLY A 438 -6.40 -8.29 -25.86
CA GLY A 438 -7.23 -7.23 -26.43
C GLY A 438 -7.96 -6.39 -25.38
N VAL A 439 -7.45 -6.40 -24.14
CA VAL A 439 -8.03 -5.70 -22.98
C VAL A 439 -7.61 -4.23 -22.97
N ILE A 440 -6.40 -3.95 -23.46
CA ILE A 440 -5.79 -2.62 -23.44
C ILE A 440 -5.25 -2.24 -24.82
N GLU A 441 -5.18 -0.94 -25.09
CA GLU A 441 -4.58 -0.33 -26.27
C GLU A 441 -3.49 0.67 -25.86
N VAL A 442 -2.49 0.82 -26.72
CA VAL A 442 -1.38 1.76 -26.51
C VAL A 442 -1.55 2.95 -27.43
N HIS A 443 -1.54 4.15 -26.87
CA HIS A 443 -1.55 5.39 -27.63
C HIS A 443 -0.24 6.17 -27.45
N GLY A 444 0.41 6.52 -28.57
CA GLY A 444 1.70 7.22 -28.59
C GLY A 444 2.89 6.31 -28.94
N ARG A 445 4.09 6.89 -29.06
CA ARG A 445 5.35 6.16 -29.33
C ARG A 445 6.44 6.60 -28.34
N GLY A 446 7.22 5.65 -27.82
CA GLY A 446 8.33 5.91 -26.90
C GLY A 446 7.89 6.26 -25.48
N LYS A 447 8.73 6.98 -24.71
CA LYS A 447 8.54 7.27 -23.27
C LYS A 447 7.26 8.04 -22.88
N GLY A 448 6.42 8.44 -23.85
CA GLY A 448 5.14 9.13 -23.62
C GLY A 448 3.91 8.30 -23.99
N SER A 449 4.06 7.00 -24.24
CA SER A 449 2.94 6.10 -24.54
C SER A 449 2.00 5.97 -23.33
N LYS A 450 0.71 6.12 -23.57
CA LYS A 450 -0.36 5.93 -22.58
C LYS A 450 -1.10 4.64 -22.88
N TYR A 451 -1.34 3.85 -21.84
CA TYR A 451 -2.21 2.69 -21.90
C TYR A 451 -3.65 3.11 -21.60
N ILE A 452 -4.59 2.61 -22.39
CA ILE A 452 -6.03 2.83 -22.20
C ILE A 452 -6.74 1.48 -22.31
N LEU A 453 -7.91 1.34 -21.68
CA LEU A 453 -8.78 0.19 -21.94
C LEU A 453 -9.20 0.17 -23.42
N SER A 454 -9.42 -1.01 -23.98
CA SER A 454 -9.65 -1.17 -25.42
C SER A 454 -10.93 -0.48 -25.90
N GLN A 455 -11.01 -0.17 -27.20
CA GLN A 455 -12.18 0.43 -27.81
C GLN A 455 -13.45 -0.39 -27.54
N LYS A 456 -13.33 -1.72 -27.52
CA LYS A 456 -14.43 -2.64 -27.20
C LYS A 456 -15.06 -2.35 -25.84
N TYR A 457 -14.24 -2.01 -24.84
CA TYR A 457 -14.74 -1.59 -23.52
C TYR A 457 -15.61 -0.33 -23.65
N TYR A 458 -15.09 0.70 -24.31
CA TYR A 458 -15.79 1.98 -24.42
C TYR A 458 -17.02 1.96 -25.35
N GLU A 459 -17.01 1.08 -26.34
CA GLU A 459 -18.18 0.77 -27.16
C GLU A 459 -19.27 0.06 -26.35
N TYR A 460 -18.87 -0.92 -25.54
CA TYR A 460 -19.77 -1.68 -24.67
C TYR A 460 -20.47 -0.78 -23.65
N ILE A 461 -19.76 0.15 -23.03
CA ILE A 461 -20.34 1.08 -22.05
C ILE A 461 -21.06 2.28 -22.69
N ASN A 462 -21.23 2.26 -24.01
CA ASN A 462 -21.79 3.34 -24.83
C ASN A 462 -21.15 4.72 -24.56
N LYS A 463 -19.86 4.74 -24.20
CA LYS A 463 -19.08 5.98 -23.96
C LYS A 463 -17.97 6.11 -25.00
N LYS A 464 -18.32 5.93 -26.27
CA LYS A 464 -17.40 6.07 -27.42
C LYS A 464 -16.66 7.41 -27.42
N GLY A 465 -17.32 8.50 -27.01
CA GLY A 465 -16.69 9.81 -26.89
C GLY A 465 -15.61 9.91 -25.80
N ILE A 466 -15.72 9.14 -24.70
CA ILE A 466 -14.68 9.08 -23.66
C ILE A 466 -13.43 8.37 -24.20
N TYR A 467 -13.61 7.31 -25.00
CA TYR A 467 -12.51 6.68 -25.72
C TYR A 467 -11.82 7.66 -26.66
N THR A 468 -12.57 8.36 -27.52
CA THR A 468 -11.99 9.36 -28.44
C THR A 468 -11.20 10.43 -27.69
N ARG A 469 -11.71 10.90 -26.54
CA ARG A 469 -11.01 11.86 -25.68
C ARG A 469 -9.74 11.27 -25.03
N LYS A 470 -9.81 10.06 -24.47
CA LYS A 470 -8.68 9.40 -23.79
C LYS A 470 -7.59 8.95 -24.76
N ARG A 471 -7.98 8.42 -25.93
CA ARG A 471 -7.09 8.17 -27.07
C ARG A 471 -6.45 9.48 -27.50
N GLY A 472 -7.22 10.56 -27.53
CA GLY A 472 -6.75 11.85 -28.02
C GLY A 472 -6.50 11.81 -29.53
N LEU A 473 -6.01 12.93 -30.06
CA LEU A 473 -5.76 13.05 -31.50
C LEU A 473 -4.52 12.28 -31.89
N ASP A 474 -4.64 11.40 -32.89
CA ASP A 474 -3.47 10.75 -33.49
C ASP A 474 -2.67 11.74 -34.36
N ASN A 475 -1.53 11.29 -34.90
CA ASN A 475 -0.66 12.16 -35.69
C ASN A 475 -1.31 12.62 -37.01
N ILE A 476 -2.23 11.84 -37.56
CA ILE A 476 -2.95 12.16 -38.80
C ILE A 476 -4.02 13.22 -38.49
N GLU A 477 -4.78 13.04 -37.41
CA GLU A 477 -5.80 13.98 -36.95
C GLU A 477 -5.18 15.32 -36.52
N LYS A 478 -4.06 15.30 -35.79
CA LYS A 478 -3.28 16.52 -35.46
C LYS A 478 -2.82 17.25 -36.72
N ARG A 479 -2.33 16.50 -37.72
CA ARG A 479 -1.94 17.05 -39.02
C ARG A 479 -3.13 17.71 -39.71
N GLU A 480 -4.25 17.01 -39.85
CA GLU A 480 -5.45 17.53 -40.53
C GLU A 480 -6.02 18.76 -39.82
N LEU A 481 -5.96 18.82 -38.49
CA LEU A 481 -6.36 20.02 -37.73
C LEU A 481 -5.48 21.23 -38.04
N ILE A 482 -4.16 21.06 -38.11
CA ILE A 482 -3.24 22.14 -38.50
C ILE A 482 -3.53 22.59 -39.95
N LEU A 483 -3.68 21.64 -40.87
CA LEU A 483 -3.96 21.95 -42.28
C LEU A 483 -5.32 22.64 -42.44
N LYS A 484 -6.36 22.19 -41.73
CA LYS A 484 -7.69 22.81 -41.72
C LYS A 484 -7.62 24.24 -41.18
N HIS A 485 -6.89 24.47 -40.10
CA HIS A 485 -6.69 25.81 -39.54
C HIS A 485 -6.00 26.74 -40.54
N LEU A 486 -4.95 26.26 -41.22
CA LEU A 486 -4.24 27.04 -42.24
C LEU A 486 -5.10 27.29 -43.50
N ARG A 487 -5.96 26.34 -43.89
CA ARG A 487 -6.91 26.53 -45.01
C ARG A 487 -7.91 27.64 -44.70
N GLN A 488 -8.36 27.74 -43.44
CA GLN A 488 -9.35 28.72 -43.01
C GLN A 488 -8.73 30.11 -42.77
N ASN A 489 -7.57 30.18 -42.13
CA ASN A 489 -6.96 31.44 -41.67
C ASN A 489 -5.84 31.95 -42.58
N LYS A 490 -5.46 31.19 -43.63
CA LYS A 490 -4.39 31.45 -44.62
C LYS A 490 -2.95 31.48 -44.06
N LYS A 491 -2.76 31.98 -42.84
CA LYS A 491 -1.49 31.98 -42.11
C LYS A 491 -1.73 31.72 -40.63
N ALA A 492 -0.77 31.10 -39.94
CA ALA A 492 -0.82 30.94 -38.49
C ALA A 492 0.55 31.10 -37.85
N SER A 493 0.60 31.78 -36.70
CA SER A 493 1.83 31.84 -35.89
C SER A 493 2.02 30.54 -35.10
N ARG A 494 3.23 30.27 -34.61
CA ARG A 494 3.45 29.07 -33.75
C ARG A 494 2.60 29.11 -32.48
N ASP A 495 2.44 30.29 -31.87
CA ASP A 495 1.65 30.44 -30.65
C ASP A 495 0.17 30.21 -30.90
N GLU A 496 -0.34 30.59 -32.08
CA GLU A 496 -1.68 30.26 -32.54
C GLU A 496 -1.87 28.76 -32.77
N VAL A 497 -0.89 28.07 -33.36
CA VAL A 497 -0.94 26.60 -33.49
C VAL A 497 -0.88 25.90 -32.12
N ASN A 498 -0.16 26.47 -31.13
CA ASN A 498 -0.19 25.96 -29.77
C ASN A 498 -1.58 26.08 -29.12
N GLN A 499 -2.37 27.11 -29.45
CA GLN A 499 -3.75 27.25 -28.95
C GLN A 499 -4.67 26.13 -29.44
N ILE A 500 -4.39 25.54 -30.62
CA ILE A 500 -5.13 24.37 -31.14
C ILE A 500 -4.90 23.13 -30.27
N PHE A 501 -3.74 23.03 -29.61
CA PHE A 501 -3.34 21.87 -28.82
C PHE A 501 -2.89 22.26 -27.40
N PRO A 502 -3.82 22.66 -26.51
CA PRO A 502 -3.48 23.12 -25.16
C PRO A 502 -2.78 22.06 -24.29
N ASN A 503 -2.87 20.79 -24.67
CA ASN A 503 -2.24 19.66 -23.97
C ASN A 503 -0.85 19.27 -24.53
N LEU A 504 -0.32 19.98 -25.53
CA LEU A 504 1.01 19.74 -26.10
C LEU A 504 2.00 20.83 -25.67
N THR A 505 3.26 20.44 -25.48
CA THR A 505 4.36 21.38 -25.24
C THR A 505 4.73 22.13 -26.53
N ARG A 506 5.32 23.33 -26.38
CA ARG A 506 5.80 24.14 -27.52
C ARG A 506 6.74 23.36 -28.44
N ASP A 507 7.58 22.48 -27.89
CA ASP A 507 8.51 21.65 -28.65
C ASP A 507 7.80 20.53 -29.42
N GLN A 508 6.76 19.93 -28.85
CA GLN A 508 5.95 18.94 -29.55
C GLN A 508 5.23 19.55 -30.76
N VAL A 509 4.65 20.75 -30.59
CA VAL A 509 4.02 21.48 -31.70
C VAL A 509 5.04 21.91 -32.74
N TYR A 510 6.24 22.37 -32.33
CA TYR A 510 7.32 22.68 -33.25
C TYR A 510 7.76 21.46 -34.07
N ASN A 511 7.88 20.29 -33.44
CA ASN A 511 8.22 19.05 -34.13
C ASN A 511 7.14 18.62 -35.14
N LEU A 512 5.87 18.81 -34.82
CA LEU A 512 4.75 18.58 -35.76
C LEU A 512 4.86 19.50 -36.98
N LEU A 513 5.08 20.80 -36.78
CA LEU A 513 5.23 21.78 -37.87
C LEU A 513 6.47 21.48 -38.73
N ARG A 514 7.60 21.14 -38.10
CA ARG A 514 8.83 20.75 -38.81
C ARG A 514 8.62 19.51 -39.68
N ARG A 515 7.83 18.54 -39.20
CA ARG A 515 7.47 17.34 -39.97
C ARG A 515 6.58 17.69 -41.16
N LEU A 516 5.55 18.52 -40.97
CA LEU A 516 4.68 18.98 -42.08
C LEU A 516 5.45 19.77 -43.14
N LYS A 517 6.44 20.58 -42.72
CA LYS A 517 7.37 21.27 -43.63
C LYS A 517 8.21 20.28 -44.44
N LYS A 518 8.75 19.25 -43.77
CA LYS A 518 9.53 18.19 -44.42
C LYS A 518 8.68 17.39 -45.41
N GLU A 519 7.39 17.20 -45.11
CA GLU A 519 6.40 16.58 -45.98
C GLU A 519 5.90 17.51 -47.11
N ASN A 520 6.46 18.73 -47.25
CA ASN A 520 6.09 19.74 -48.26
C ASN A 520 4.62 20.22 -48.20
N LEU A 521 3.95 20.12 -47.04
CA LEU A 521 2.55 20.52 -46.91
C LEU A 521 2.38 21.98 -46.46
N ILE A 522 3.38 22.50 -45.76
CA ILE A 522 3.39 23.86 -45.23
C ILE A 522 4.77 24.48 -45.42
N GLU A 523 4.83 25.80 -45.46
CA GLU A 523 6.07 26.56 -45.46
C GLU A 523 6.09 27.62 -44.38
N PHE A 524 7.30 28.05 -44.00
CA PHE A 524 7.51 29.06 -42.96
C PHE A 524 8.08 30.32 -43.60
N ILE A 525 7.37 31.42 -43.43
CA ILE A 525 7.76 32.74 -43.93
C ILE A 525 8.25 33.57 -42.74
N SER A 526 9.53 33.96 -42.77
CA SER A 526 10.17 34.78 -41.74
C SER A 526 9.90 36.27 -42.00
N GLU A 527 9.38 37.00 -41.01
CA GLU A 527 9.23 38.46 -41.12
C GLU A 527 10.39 39.22 -40.45
N ARG A 528 11.06 38.64 -39.44
CA ARG A 528 12.35 39.09 -38.84
C ARG A 528 12.87 38.03 -37.84
N GLY A 529 13.99 37.37 -38.17
CA GLY A 529 14.62 36.38 -37.27
C GLY A 529 13.78 35.12 -37.04
N ASN A 530 13.67 34.65 -35.78
CA ASN A 530 12.87 33.48 -35.42
C ASN A 530 11.35 33.73 -35.37
N PHE A 531 10.89 34.93 -35.74
CA PHE A 531 9.48 35.30 -35.76
C PHE A 531 8.95 35.28 -37.21
N GLY A 532 7.87 34.52 -37.42
CA GLY A 532 7.28 34.31 -38.72
C GLY A 532 5.99 33.48 -38.64
N TYR A 533 5.39 33.26 -39.81
CA TYR A 533 4.10 32.58 -39.94
C TYR A 533 4.24 31.32 -40.79
N TRP A 534 3.41 30.34 -40.50
CA TRP A 534 3.25 29.13 -41.30
C TRP A 534 2.10 29.33 -42.28
N ILE A 535 2.29 28.92 -43.53
CA ILE A 535 1.24 28.92 -44.56
C ILE A 535 1.18 27.55 -45.24
N LEU A 536 0.07 27.25 -45.91
CA LEU A 536 -0.01 26.09 -46.79
C LEU A 536 0.89 26.31 -47.99
N LYS A 537 1.57 25.24 -48.40
CA LYS A 537 2.33 25.22 -49.64
C LYS A 537 1.37 24.80 -50.75
N ASP A 538 1.32 25.59 -51.83
CA ASP A 538 0.50 25.29 -53.02
C ASP A 538 0.94 24.01 -53.74
#